data_AF-A0A5B2VLT2-F1
#
_entry.id   AF-A0A5B2VLT2-F1
#
_cell.length_a   1.000
_cell.length_b   1.000
_cell.length_c   1.000
_cell.angle_alpha   90.00
_cell.angle_beta   90.00
_cell.angle_gamma   90.00
#
_symmetry.space_group_name_H-M   'P 1'
#
loop_
_entity.id
_entity.type
_entity.pdbx_description
1 polymer ?
#
loop_
_entity_poly.entity_id
_entity_poly.type
_entity_poly.pdbx_seq_one_letter_code
_entity_poly.pdbx_strand_id
1 'polypeptide(L)'
;MEIAIGIAGLIIAWLTFRKTFYSKPQEEMENLLALFLATQTLSKELTLIMIEYATRRQALDIELYSGITYRSYIHALQQSQKTNLSDELFRKIKNSQLTRSNITTMQKSLELQFEDLQKMKNMFALTDRQA
;
A
#
# COMPACT_ATOMS: atom_id res chain seq x y z
N MET A 1 -11.89 46.30 -26.69
CA MET A 1 -12.74 45.29 -26.01
C MET A 1 -12.21 43.87 -26.19
N GLU A 2 -11.74 43.47 -27.37
CA GLU A 2 -11.21 42.11 -27.63
C GLU A 2 -9.97 41.73 -26.79
N ILE A 3 -9.02 42.65 -26.60
CA ILE A 3 -7.82 42.40 -25.78
C ILE A 3 -8.18 42.13 -24.31
N ALA A 4 -9.21 42.80 -23.78
CA ALA A 4 -9.66 42.61 -22.40
C ALA A 4 -10.31 41.24 -22.19
N ILE A 5 -11.05 40.74 -23.20
CA ILE A 5 -11.67 39.41 -23.18
C ILE A 5 -10.59 38.32 -23.25
N GLY A 6 -9.57 38.50 -24.09
CA GLY A 6 -8.43 37.57 -24.17
C GLY A 6 -7.64 37.45 -22.86
N ILE A 7 -7.36 38.58 -22.21
CA ILE A 7 -6.67 38.61 -20.90
C ILE A 7 -7.53 37.95 -19.82
N ALA A 8 -8.84 38.24 -19.78
CA ALA A 8 -9.76 37.61 -18.83
C ALA A 8 -9.82 36.08 -19.01
N GLY A 9 -9.82 35.59 -20.25
CA GLY A 9 -9.76 34.16 -20.57
C GLY A 9 -8.49 33.49 -20.04
N LEU A 10 -7.32 34.12 -20.21
CA LEU A 10 -6.05 33.61 -19.68
C LEU A 10 -6.02 33.55 -18.15
N ILE A 11 -6.58 34.56 -17.47
CA ILE A 11 -6.68 34.57 -16.00
C ILE A 11 -7.57 33.43 -15.50
N ILE A 12 -8.73 33.20 -16.14
CA ILE A 12 -9.65 32.11 -15.77
C ILE A 12 -9.01 30.74 -16.06
N ALA A 13 -8.32 30.59 -17.18
CA ALA A 13 -7.59 29.36 -17.51
C ALA A 13 -6.49 29.06 -16.49
N TRP A 14 -5.71 30.09 -16.10
CA TRP A 14 -4.69 29.97 -15.06
C TRP A 14 -5.28 29.60 -13.69
N LEU A 15 -6.37 30.25 -13.28
CA LEU A 15 -7.05 29.95 -12.01
C LEU A 15 -7.64 28.54 -12.01
N THR A 16 -8.25 28.11 -13.11
CA THR A 16 -8.79 26.76 -13.27
C THR A 16 -7.68 25.72 -13.26
N PHE A 17 -6.60 25.93 -14.01
CA PHE A 17 -5.41 25.08 -13.98
C PHE A 17 -4.84 24.99 -12.56
N ARG A 18 -4.70 26.13 -11.88
CA ARG A 18 -4.23 26.15 -10.50
C ARG A 18 -5.15 25.38 -9.57
N LYS A 19 -6.46 25.58 -9.66
CA LYS A 19 -7.45 24.90 -8.81
C LYS A 19 -7.49 23.40 -9.08
N THR A 20 -7.43 22.98 -10.34
CA THR A 20 -7.50 21.57 -10.74
C THR A 20 -6.21 20.82 -10.38
N PHE A 21 -5.03 21.42 -10.60
CA PHE A 21 -3.75 20.75 -10.43
C PHE A 21 -3.07 20.99 -9.07
N TYR A 22 -3.38 22.10 -8.37
CA TYR A 22 -2.78 22.44 -7.07
C TYR A 22 -3.77 22.38 -5.89
N SER A 23 -5.03 22.00 -6.11
CA SER A 23 -5.89 21.63 -4.96
C SER A 23 -5.31 20.40 -4.29
N LYS A 24 -5.23 20.43 -2.95
CA LYS A 24 -4.75 19.28 -2.18
C LYS A 24 -5.65 18.08 -2.50
N PRO A 25 -5.09 16.94 -2.94
CA PRO A 25 -5.85 15.73 -3.25
C PRO A 25 -6.28 15.02 -1.96
N GLN A 26 -7.24 15.61 -1.25
CA GLN A 26 -7.64 15.15 0.09
C GLN A 26 -8.27 13.76 0.03
N GLU A 27 -9.21 13.55 -0.89
CA GLU A 27 -9.89 12.26 -1.05
C GLU A 27 -8.90 11.15 -1.44
N GLU A 28 -8.02 11.41 -2.40
CA GLU A 28 -7.02 10.42 -2.81
C GLU A 28 -6.02 10.12 -1.70
N MET A 29 -5.65 11.14 -0.91
CA MET A 29 -4.81 10.95 0.27
C MET A 29 -5.53 10.09 1.33
N GLU A 30 -6.80 10.35 1.62
CA GLU A 30 -7.58 9.54 2.55
C GLU A 30 -7.67 8.08 2.10
N ASN A 31 -7.95 7.86 0.81
CA ASN A 31 -7.98 6.52 0.22
C ASN A 31 -6.61 5.82 0.30
N LEU A 32 -5.51 6.55 0.03
CA LEU A 32 -4.15 6.02 0.18
C LEU A 32 -3.86 5.59 1.63
N LEU A 33 -4.22 6.42 2.60
CA LEU A 33 -3.99 6.13 4.02
C LEU A 33 -4.82 4.94 4.50
N ALA A 34 -6.08 4.83 4.06
CA ALA A 34 -6.93 3.69 4.35
C ALA A 34 -6.35 2.39 3.78
N LEU A 35 -5.92 2.41 2.51
CA LEU A 35 -5.28 1.27 1.86
C LEU A 35 -3.96 0.87 2.54
N PHE A 36 -3.16 1.84 2.98
CA PHE A 36 -1.93 1.57 3.72
C PHE A 36 -2.23 0.80 5.02
N LEU A 37 -3.21 1.27 5.81
CA LEU A 37 -3.59 0.60 7.06
C LEU A 37 -4.17 -0.79 6.82
N ALA A 38 -4.99 -0.98 5.79
CA ALA A 38 -5.51 -2.28 5.40
C ALA A 38 -4.36 -3.25 5.03
N THR A 39 -3.40 -2.78 4.22
CA THR A 39 -2.23 -3.57 3.80
C THR A 39 -1.33 -3.92 4.99
N GLN A 40 -1.08 -2.95 5.88
CA GLN A 40 -0.31 -3.17 7.10
C GLN A 40 -0.98 -4.24 7.99
N THR A 41 -2.29 -4.14 8.19
CA THR A 41 -3.07 -5.07 9.02
C THR A 41 -3.02 -6.47 8.42
N LEU A 42 -3.30 -6.60 7.12
CA LEU A 42 -3.24 -7.87 6.41
C LEU A 42 -1.85 -8.52 6.48
N SER A 43 -0.78 -7.73 6.34
CA SER A 43 0.60 -8.22 6.48
C SER A 43 0.87 -8.81 7.86
N LYS A 44 0.44 -8.12 8.93
CA LYS A 44 0.58 -8.57 10.32
C LYS A 44 -0.20 -9.87 10.55
N GLU A 45 -1.46 -9.92 10.12
CA GLU A 45 -2.31 -11.11 10.24
C GLU A 45 -1.71 -12.32 9.51
N LEU A 46 -1.30 -12.15 8.25
CA LEU A 46 -0.67 -13.22 7.49
C LEU A 46 0.60 -13.73 8.18
N THR A 47 1.43 -12.81 8.70
CA THR A 47 2.67 -13.19 9.40
C THR A 47 2.38 -14.10 10.60
N LEU A 48 1.35 -13.77 11.39
CA LEU A 48 0.94 -14.60 12.53
C LEU A 48 0.46 -15.99 12.07
N ILE A 49 -0.41 -16.04 11.04
CA ILE A 49 -0.89 -17.30 10.46
C ILE A 49 0.28 -18.18 10.00
N MET A 50 1.25 -17.58 9.30
CA MET A 50 2.42 -18.30 8.79
C MET A 50 3.33 -18.81 9.92
N ILE A 51 3.56 -18.01 10.96
CA ILE A 51 4.33 -18.42 12.13
C ILE A 51 3.65 -19.61 12.82
N GLU A 52 2.34 -19.52 13.03
CA GLU A 52 1.57 -20.58 13.69
C GLU A 52 1.61 -21.87 12.87
N TYR A 53 1.31 -21.79 11.57
CA TYR A 53 1.36 -22.94 10.66
C TYR A 53 2.75 -23.58 10.65
N ALA A 54 3.79 -22.79 10.42
CA ALA A 54 5.16 -23.30 10.28
C ALA A 54 5.70 -23.87 11.59
N THR A 55 5.35 -23.29 12.74
CA THR A 55 5.76 -23.80 14.05
C THR A 55 5.06 -25.12 14.37
N ARG A 56 3.73 -25.19 14.20
CA ARG A 56 2.94 -26.41 14.47
C ARG A 56 3.41 -27.61 13.63
N ARG A 57 3.84 -27.36 12.40
CA ARG A 57 4.29 -28.41 11.46
C ARG A 57 5.81 -28.59 11.39
N GLN A 58 6.59 -27.88 12.20
CA GLN A 58 8.06 -27.86 12.13
C GLN A 58 8.57 -27.51 10.71
N ALA A 59 7.84 -26.66 9.99
CA ALA A 59 8.05 -26.35 8.59
C ALA A 59 8.88 -25.07 8.34
N LEU A 60 9.45 -24.46 9.37
CA LEU A 60 10.17 -23.18 9.24
C LEU A 60 11.28 -23.21 8.19
N ASP A 61 11.99 -24.33 8.09
CA ASP A 61 13.12 -24.52 7.16
C ASP A 61 12.71 -25.28 5.88
N ILE A 62 11.42 -25.60 5.72
CA ILE A 62 10.87 -26.16 4.50
C ILE A 62 10.68 -25.02 3.47
N GLU A 63 10.87 -25.35 2.19
CA GLU A 63 10.59 -24.42 1.09
C GLU A 63 9.09 -24.15 0.98
N LEU A 64 8.73 -22.86 1.04
CA LEU A 64 7.42 -22.34 0.65
C LEU A 64 7.34 -22.18 -0.88
N TYR A 65 8.45 -21.70 -1.47
CA TYR A 65 8.71 -21.63 -2.90
C TYR A 65 10.14 -22.10 -3.15
N SER A 66 10.47 -22.41 -4.41
CA SER A 66 11.83 -22.78 -4.78
C SER A 66 12.84 -21.72 -4.31
N GLY A 67 13.78 -22.12 -3.44
CA GLY A 67 14.78 -21.23 -2.86
C GLY A 67 14.29 -20.29 -1.74
N ILE A 68 13.03 -20.37 -1.31
CA ILE A 68 12.45 -19.52 -0.26
C ILE A 68 11.79 -20.39 0.80
N THR A 69 12.38 -20.42 2.00
CA THR A 69 11.81 -21.11 3.15
C THR A 69 10.71 -20.28 3.83
N TYR A 70 9.82 -20.94 4.59
CA TYR A 70 8.86 -20.24 5.46
C TYR A 70 9.53 -19.20 6.36
N ARG A 71 10.66 -19.55 6.98
CA ARG A 71 11.45 -18.64 7.83
C ARG A 71 11.89 -17.39 7.06
N SER A 72 12.46 -17.57 5.88
CA SER A 72 12.95 -16.44 5.06
C SER A 72 11.82 -15.52 4.63
N TYR A 73 10.66 -16.08 4.26
CA TYR A 73 9.49 -15.32 3.87
C TYR A 73 8.87 -14.54 5.04
N ILE A 74 8.71 -15.21 6.20
CA ILE A 74 8.24 -14.56 7.45
C ILE A 74 9.17 -13.40 7.83
N HIS A 75 10.48 -13.60 7.76
CA HIS A 75 11.45 -12.55 8.03
C HIS A 75 11.30 -11.37 7.06
N ALA A 76 11.09 -11.64 5.77
CA ALA A 76 10.84 -10.59 4.77
C ALA A 76 9.56 -9.79 5.07
N LEU A 77 8.47 -10.45 5.46
CA LEU A 77 7.23 -9.78 5.88
C LEU A 77 7.46 -8.87 7.09
N GLN A 78 8.13 -9.39 8.12
CA GLN A 78 8.46 -8.63 9.33
C GLN A 78 9.36 -7.43 9.03
N GLN A 79 10.31 -7.57 8.11
CA GLN A 79 11.16 -6.47 7.68
C GLN A 79 10.35 -5.41 6.92
N SER A 80 9.48 -5.83 5.99
CA SER A 80 8.58 -4.91 5.29
C SER A 80 7.64 -4.17 6.25
N GLN A 81 7.19 -4.81 7.33
CA GLN A 81 6.39 -4.15 8.38
C GLN A 81 7.15 -3.06 9.13
N LYS A 82 8.46 -3.24 9.32
CA LYS A 82 9.32 -2.27 10.00
C LYS A 82 9.73 -1.11 9.09
N THR A 83 9.76 -1.31 7.77
CA THR A 83 10.18 -0.28 6.82
C THR A 83 9.00 0.28 6.03
N ASN A 84 8.44 -0.53 5.13
CA ASN A 84 7.52 -0.12 4.07
C ASN A 84 6.05 -0.06 4.51
N LEU A 85 5.71 -0.70 5.64
CA LEU A 85 4.39 -0.68 6.25
C LEU A 85 4.46 -0.22 7.72
N SER A 86 5.44 0.64 8.06
CA SER A 86 5.63 1.12 9.42
C SER A 86 4.69 2.27 9.78
N ASP A 87 4.35 2.39 11.06
CA ASP A 87 3.58 3.53 11.58
C ASP A 87 4.34 4.85 11.39
N GLU A 88 5.67 4.80 11.38
CA GLU A 88 6.50 5.95 11.07
C GLU A 88 6.30 6.41 9.62
N LEU A 89 6.34 5.49 8.66
CA LEU A 89 6.08 5.81 7.26
C LEU A 89 4.65 6.31 7.05
N PHE A 90 3.66 5.69 7.70
CA PHE A 90 2.27 6.16 7.68
C PHE A 90 2.16 7.62 8.11
N ARG A 91 2.78 7.99 9.24
CA ARG A 91 2.78 9.38 9.72
C ARG A 91 3.50 10.32 8.76
N LYS A 92 4.61 9.89 8.14
CA LYS A 92 5.32 10.68 7.12
C LYS A 92 4.44 10.95 5.91
N ILE A 93 3.76 9.92 5.38
CA ILE A 93 2.84 10.05 4.25
C ILE A 93 1.69 10.98 4.61
N LYS A 94 1.02 10.75 5.75
CA LYS A 94 -0.11 11.57 6.23
C LYS A 94 0.22 13.07 6.33
N ASN A 95 1.43 13.40 6.75
CA ASN A 95 1.86 14.79 6.94
C ASN A 95 2.55 15.40 5.71
N SER A 96 2.74 14.63 4.64
CA SER A 96 3.44 15.08 3.44
C SER A 96 2.50 15.79 2.45
N GLN A 97 3.08 16.69 1.65
CA GLN A 97 2.36 17.37 0.57
C GLN A 97 2.58 16.62 -0.74
N LEU A 98 1.89 15.49 -0.91
CA LEU A 98 1.97 14.69 -2.14
C LEU A 98 1.12 15.28 -3.27
N THR A 99 1.63 15.16 -4.49
CA THR A 99 0.83 15.42 -5.69
C THR A 99 -0.11 14.24 -5.97
N ARG A 100 -1.17 14.45 -6.76
CA ARG A 100 -2.05 13.33 -7.21
C ARG A 100 -1.25 12.20 -7.83
N SER A 101 -0.27 12.52 -8.68
CA SER A 101 0.56 11.50 -9.34
C SER A 101 1.33 10.66 -8.32
N ASN A 102 1.93 11.27 -7.29
CA ASN A 102 2.61 10.52 -6.24
C ASN A 102 1.65 9.59 -5.50
N ILE A 103 0.45 10.10 -5.17
CA ILE A 103 -0.58 9.33 -4.46
C ILE A 103 -1.02 8.13 -5.29
N THR A 104 -1.34 8.33 -6.57
CA THR A 104 -1.76 7.24 -7.47
C THR A 104 -0.68 6.16 -7.60
N THR A 105 0.59 6.55 -7.74
CA THR A 105 1.69 5.57 -7.79
C THR A 105 1.82 4.79 -6.49
N MET A 106 1.71 5.45 -5.34
CA MET A 106 1.75 4.78 -4.04
C MET A 106 0.56 3.85 -3.84
N GLN A 107 -0.65 4.27 -4.24
CA GLN A 107 -1.86 3.44 -4.20
C GLN A 107 -1.66 2.18 -5.04
N LYS A 108 -1.22 2.32 -6.29
CA LYS A 108 -0.95 1.18 -7.18
C LYS A 108 0.03 0.18 -6.56
N SER A 109 1.08 0.68 -5.93
CA SER A 109 2.05 -0.17 -5.24
C SER A 109 1.45 -0.91 -4.05
N LEU A 110 0.60 -0.26 -3.27
CA LEU A 110 -0.09 -0.87 -2.13
C LEU A 110 -1.17 -1.86 -2.56
N GLU A 111 -1.90 -1.59 -3.65
CA GLU A 111 -2.88 -2.52 -4.24
C GLU A 111 -2.21 -3.84 -4.61
N LEU A 112 -1.09 -3.79 -5.34
CA LEU A 112 -0.32 -4.99 -5.69
C LEU A 112 0.15 -5.75 -4.46
N GLN A 113 0.69 -5.03 -3.46
CA GLN A 113 1.12 -5.65 -2.21
C GLN A 113 -0.06 -6.29 -1.46
N PHE A 114 -1.21 -5.61 -1.41
CA PHE A 114 -2.42 -6.10 -0.76
C PHE A 114 -2.94 -7.37 -1.45
N GLU A 115 -3.03 -7.36 -2.78
CA GLU A 115 -3.47 -8.52 -3.57
C GLU A 115 -2.58 -9.74 -3.32
N ASP A 116 -1.26 -9.57 -3.31
CA ASP A 116 -0.32 -10.66 -3.11
C ASP A 116 -0.39 -11.22 -1.66
N LEU A 117 -0.52 -10.33 -0.66
CA LEU A 117 -0.76 -10.74 0.72
C LEU A 117 -2.09 -11.49 0.87
N GLN A 118 -3.14 -11.04 0.18
CA GLN A 118 -4.46 -11.67 0.24
C GLN A 118 -4.45 -13.04 -0.42
N LYS A 119 -3.80 -13.19 -1.59
CA LYS A 119 -3.58 -14.50 -2.25
C LYS A 119 -2.85 -15.46 -1.31
N MET A 120 -1.79 -15.00 -0.66
CA MET A 120 -1.04 -15.81 0.30
C MET A 120 -1.92 -16.22 1.49
N LYS A 121 -2.65 -15.29 2.11
CA LYS A 121 -3.55 -15.59 3.23
C LYS A 121 -4.61 -16.62 2.84
N ASN A 122 -5.18 -16.49 1.63
CA ASN A 122 -6.15 -17.45 1.11
C ASN A 122 -5.53 -18.83 0.91
N MET A 123 -4.28 -18.92 0.42
CA MET A 123 -3.57 -20.20 0.32
C MET A 123 -3.46 -20.89 1.67
N PHE A 124 -3.03 -20.19 2.72
CA PHE A 124 -2.95 -20.76 4.07
C PHE A 124 -4.31 -21.17 4.63
N ALA A 125 -5.36 -20.38 4.38
CA ALA A 125 -6.72 -20.72 4.81
C ALA A 125 -7.25 -21.99 4.13
N LEU A 126 -6.83 -22.27 2.89
CA LEU A 126 -7.18 -23.50 2.18
C LEU A 126 -6.35 -24.69 2.65
N THR A 127 -5.05 -24.50 2.88
CA THR A 127 -4.15 -25.57 3.36
C THR A 127 -4.52 -26.04 4.77
N ASP A 128 -4.97 -25.15 5.66
CA ASP A 128 -5.42 -25.51 7.01
C ASP A 128 -6.76 -26.27 7.01
N ARG A 129 -7.59 -26.11 5.96
CA ARG A 129 -8.85 -26.86 5.80
C ARG A 129 -8.65 -28.27 5.23
N GLN A 130 -7.51 -28.52 4.60
CA GLN A 130 -7.20 -29.79 3.92
C GLN A 130 -6.35 -30.74 4.76
N ALA A 131 -5.97 -30.34 5.97
CA ALA A 131 -4.99 -31.05 6.79
C ALA A 131 -5.49 -31.24 8.23
#